data_AF-A0A7I7SP47-F1
#
_entry.id   AF-A0A7I7SP47-F1
#
_cell.length_a   1.000
_cell.length_b   1.000
_cell.length_c   1.000
_cell.angle_alpha   90.00
_cell.angle_beta   90.00
_cell.angle_gamma   90.00
#
_symmetry.space_group_name_H-M   'P 1'
#
loop_
_entity.id
_entity.type
_entity.pdbx_description
1 polymer ?
#
loop_
_entity_poly.entity_id
_entity_poly.type
_entity_poly.pdbx_seq_one_letter_code
_entity_poly.pdbx_strand_id
1 'polypeptide(L)' 'MPPRSAAAICSEVWWRSDAIGRAALDSDAYRGALQVITRDELLEQAGGEQLSDRELAEHAAALDMAVSELGG' A
#
# COMPACT_ATOMS: atom_id res chain seq x y z
N MET A 1 -10.13 7.34 -20.26
CA MET A 1 -10.35 6.35 -19.18
C MET A 1 -9.04 5.58 -18.99
N PRO A 2 -8.24 5.88 -17.96
CA PRO A 2 -6.89 5.29 -17.81
C PRO A 2 -6.91 3.96 -17.04
N PRO A 3 -5.88 3.10 -17.20
CA PRO A 3 -5.83 1.76 -16.62
C PRO A 3 -5.48 1.75 -15.12
N ARG A 4 -6.09 0.83 -14.38
CA ARG A 4 -5.98 0.62 -12.92
C ARG A 4 -4.65 -0.05 -12.52
N SER A 5 -4.10 0.31 -11.36
CA SER A 5 -2.75 -0.03 -10.85
C SER A 5 -2.82 -0.96 -9.61
N ALA A 6 -1.83 -1.83 -9.38
CA ALA A 6 -1.76 -2.83 -8.28
C ALA A 6 -0.38 -2.85 -7.58
N ALA A 7 -0.30 -3.20 -6.28
CA ALA A 7 0.90 -3.08 -5.43
C ALA A 7 1.23 -4.34 -4.57
N ALA A 8 2.46 -4.39 -4.02
CA ALA A 8 3.18 -5.58 -3.48
C ALA A 8 4.07 -5.25 -2.24
N ILE A 9 4.09 -6.06 -1.15
CA ILE A 9 4.83 -5.87 0.13
C ILE A 9 5.26 -7.18 0.86
N CYS A 10 6.55 -7.37 1.19
CA CYS A 10 7.05 -8.41 2.13
C CYS A 10 8.06 -7.85 3.15
N SER A 11 8.06 -8.38 4.39
CA SER A 11 8.80 -7.89 5.56
C SER A 11 9.92 -8.84 6.04
N GLU A 12 11.17 -8.47 5.75
CA GLU A 12 12.47 -8.81 6.40
C GLU A 12 13.58 -8.88 5.32
N VAL A 13 13.80 -7.73 4.71
CA VAL A 13 14.77 -7.33 3.68
C VAL A 13 14.37 -5.87 3.43
N TRP A 14 15.28 -4.96 3.07
CA TRP A 14 14.88 -3.60 2.68
C TRP A 14 13.72 -3.67 1.67
N TRP A 15 12.51 -3.41 2.15
CA TRP A 15 11.30 -3.70 1.39
C TRP A 15 11.09 -2.51 0.48
N ARG A 16 11.35 -2.71 -0.81
CA ARG A 16 11.01 -1.70 -1.82
C ARG A 16 9.58 -1.99 -2.25
N SER A 17 8.65 -1.14 -1.81
CA SER A 17 7.29 -1.12 -2.37
C SER A 17 7.24 -0.14 -3.53
N ASP A 18 6.51 -0.52 -4.57
CA ASP A 18 6.36 0.28 -5.78
C ASP A 18 4.89 0.23 -6.21
N ALA A 19 4.30 1.41 -6.43
CA ALA A 19 2.90 1.52 -6.85
C ALA A 19 2.84 1.55 -8.38
N ILE A 20 2.52 0.41 -8.99
CA ILE A 20 2.64 0.24 -10.44
C ILE A 20 1.30 0.01 -11.13
N GLY A 21 1.21 0.40 -12.40
CA GLY A 21 0.11 0.03 -13.28
C GLY A 21 -0.08 -1.48 -13.38
N ARG A 22 -1.31 -1.99 -13.51
CA ARG A 22 -1.56 -3.43 -13.61
C ARG A 22 -0.81 -4.07 -14.79
N ALA A 23 -0.67 -3.35 -15.90
CA ALA A 23 0.09 -3.80 -17.06
C ALA A 23 1.61 -3.91 -16.81
N ALA A 24 2.13 -3.23 -15.78
CA ALA A 24 3.55 -3.31 -15.43
C ALA A 24 3.89 -4.55 -14.60
N LEU A 25 2.90 -5.23 -13.99
CA LEU A 25 3.10 -6.51 -13.30
C LEU A 25 3.66 -7.59 -14.24
N ASP A 26 3.24 -7.56 -15.52
CA ASP A 26 3.70 -8.51 -16.53
C ASP A 26 5.07 -8.13 -17.13
N SER A 27 5.65 -7.00 -16.72
CA SER A 27 6.96 -6.57 -17.21
C SER A 27 8.09 -7.34 -16.52
N ASP A 28 9.21 -7.48 -17.21
CA ASP A 28 10.40 -8.16 -16.69
C ASP A 28 10.92 -7.54 -15.38
N ALA A 29 10.71 -6.24 -15.18
CA ALA A 29 11.14 -5.52 -13.99
C ALA A 29 10.41 -5.96 -12.71
N TYR A 30 9.21 -6.53 -12.84
CA TYR A 30 8.38 -6.98 -11.72
C TYR A 30 8.06 -8.49 -11.81
N ARG A 31 8.74 -9.22 -12.70
CA ARG A 31 8.62 -10.68 -12.80
C ARG A 31 9.11 -11.32 -11.49
N GLY A 32 8.20 -11.91 -10.73
CA GLY A 32 8.47 -12.48 -9.40
C GLY A 32 8.12 -11.56 -8.22
N ALA A 33 7.62 -10.35 -8.47
CA ALA A 33 7.01 -9.53 -7.44
C ALA A 33 5.71 -10.17 -6.95
N LEU A 34 5.47 -10.11 -5.64
CA LEU A 34 4.25 -10.62 -5.01
C LEU A 34 3.25 -9.48 -4.83
N GLN A 35 2.15 -9.45 -5.57
CA GLN A 35 1.06 -8.50 -5.30
C GLN A 35 0.49 -8.75 -3.89
N VAL A 36 0.41 -7.71 -3.08
CA VAL A 36 0.03 -7.77 -1.66
C VAL A 36 -1.21 -6.95 -1.36
N ILE A 37 -1.44 -5.88 -2.12
CA ILE A 37 -2.70 -5.15 -2.08
C ILE A 37 -2.95 -4.43 -3.40
N THR A 38 -4.17 -4.47 -3.91
CA THR A 38 -4.56 -3.62 -5.04
C THR A 38 -4.87 -2.21 -4.57
N ARG A 39 -4.92 -1.26 -5.51
CA ARG A 39 -5.36 0.10 -5.18
C ARG A 39 -6.80 0.13 -4.66
N ASP A 40 -7.72 -0.61 -5.28
CA ASP A 40 -9.13 -0.62 -4.86
C ASP A 40 -9.26 -1.18 -3.43
N GLU A 41 -8.57 -2.28 -3.11
CA GLU A 41 -8.53 -2.83 -1.74
C GLU A 41 -7.90 -1.86 -0.73
N LEU A 42 -6.83 -1.16 -1.12
CA LEU A 42 -6.21 -0.14 -0.26
C LEU A 42 -7.18 1.01 0.03
N LEU A 43 -7.94 1.45 -0.98
CA LEU A 43 -8.92 2.52 -0.82
C LEU A 43 -10.11 2.08 0.04
N GLU A 44 -10.58 0.84 -0.10
CA GLU A 44 -11.61 0.28 0.77
C GLU A 44 -11.15 0.23 2.23
N GLN A 45 -9.92 -0.24 2.49
CA GLN A 45 -9.35 -0.25 3.84
C GLN A 45 -9.08 1.16 4.38
N ALA A 46 -8.69 2.09 3.51
CA ALA A 46 -8.42 3.48 3.90
C ALA A 46 -9.69 4.34 4.07
N GLY A 47 -10.87 3.82 3.76
CA GLY A 47 -12.13 4.55 3.92
C GLY A 47 -12.51 5.47 2.74
N GLY A 48 -11.91 5.29 1.56
CA GLY A 48 -12.31 5.96 0.32
C GLY A 48 -11.16 6.62 -0.46
N GLU A 49 -11.48 7.21 -1.63
CA GLU A 49 -10.52 7.79 -2.59
C GLU A 49 -9.73 9.02 -2.09
N GLN A 50 -10.20 9.67 -1.02
CA GLN A 50 -9.58 10.89 -0.52
C GLN A 50 -9.86 11.04 0.97
N LEU A 51 -8.84 10.78 1.77
CA LEU A 51 -8.80 11.21 3.16
C LEU A 51 -8.36 12.68 3.19
N SER A 52 -8.98 13.47 4.05
CA SER A 52 -8.45 14.79 4.36
C SER A 52 -7.09 14.67 5.05
N ASP A 53 -6.24 15.70 4.95
CA ASP A 53 -4.93 15.73 5.64
C ASP A 53 -5.06 15.46 7.15
N ARG A 54 -6.17 15.91 7.75
CA ARG A 54 -6.50 15.66 9.16
C ARG A 54 -6.76 14.18 9.42
N GLU A 55 -7.62 13.56 8.62
CA GLU A 55 -7.93 12.12 8.78
C GLU A 55 -6.69 11.27 8.53
N LEU A 56 -5.87 11.62 7.53
CA LEU A 56 -4.62 10.93 7.27
C LEU A 56 -3.65 11.03 8.46
N ALA A 57 -3.54 12.20 9.08
CA ALA A 57 -2.72 12.39 10.28
C ALA A 57 -3.25 11.58 11.49
N GLU A 58 -4.58 11.51 11.67
CA GLU A 58 -5.22 10.70 12.70
C GLU A 58 -4.95 9.19 12.49
N HIS A 59 -5.07 8.70 11.26
CA HIS A 59 -4.75 7.31 10.92
C HIS A 59 -3.26 6.99 11.12
N ALA A 60 -2.36 7.91 10.76
CA ALA A 60 -0.92 7.74 10.99
C ALA A 60 -0.58 7.68 12.48
N ALA A 61 -1.15 8.56 13.29
CA ALA A 61 -0.96 8.55 14.75
C ALA A 61 -1.52 7.28 15.40
N ALA A 62 -2.68 6.79 14.96
CA ALA A 62 -3.26 5.54 15.46
C ALA A 62 -2.38 4.33 15.13
N LEU A 63 -1.83 4.27 13.90
CA LEU A 63 -0.91 3.21 13.51
C LEU A 63 0.39 3.24 14.33
N ASP A 64 0.96 4.43 14.56
CA ASP A 64 2.21 4.59 15.31
C ASP A 64 2.06 4.15 16.78
N MET A 65 0.89 4.44 17.39
CA MET A 65 0.55 3.90 18.71
C MET A 65 0.42 2.38 18.69
N ALA A 66 -0.31 1.81 17.73
CA ALA A 66 -0.49 0.35 17.64
C ALA A 66 0.83 -0.40 17.43
N VAL A 67 1.75 0.17 16.64
CA VAL A 67 3.11 -0.36 16.45
C VAL A 67 3.92 -0.26 17.74
N SER A 68 3.82 0.88 18.44
CA SER A 68 4.49 1.08 19.73
C SER A 68 4.01 0.10 20.80
N GLU A 69 2.73 -0.25 20.81
CA GLU A 69 2.16 -1.26 21.71
C GLU A 69 2.58 -2.69 21.36
N LEU A 70 2.83 -2.99 20.07
CA LEU A 70 3.34 -4.30 19.63
C LEU A 70 4.83 -4.51 19.94
N GLY A 71 5.59 -3.42 20.09
CA GLY A 71 7.04 -3.41 20.32
C GLY A 71 7.47 -3.24 21.78
N GLY A 72 6.52 -3.28 22.72
CA GLY A 72 6.74 -3.19 24.18
C GLY A 72 7.06 -4.53 24.84
#